data_AF-A0A6L7VT66-F1
#
_entry.id   AF-A0A6L7VT66-F1
#
_cell.length_a   1.000
_cell.length_b   1.000
_cell.length_c   1.000
_cell.angle_alpha   90.00
_cell.angle_beta   90.00
_cell.angle_gamma   90.00
#
_symmetry.space_group_name_H-M   'P 1'
#
loop_
_entity.id
_entity.type
_entity.pdbx_description
1 polymer ?
#
loop_
_entity_poly.entity_id
_entity_poly.type
_entity_poly.pdbx_seq_one_letter_code
_entity_poly.pdbx_strand_id
1 'polypeptide(L)'
;MKTGSQWIVACFVLVCSYAVFAEVIVPNVVGDPYEENREYLTIEGFKVYVLPVQQYSWRGYTLEQREDERLRAIRKVTSQLKVAVSLLPPDPINELRTRVILYMDDTCEYGVPTEPGKTVRTGKVYYSPLTSKDGSNRKLGRVTIRCYSAFVHEYPYKGIVLHELAHAWHDLFLPNGFENHKIKAQYEWSKECLHSQHQSYWKTNAGEFFAEMSCAYFFRSKDVPHTDMSMSEKNKSLVNLAWQDPPKLDEFDPAAGGCTDERELTLNESEKFIDRKRSYIGAH
;
A
#
# COMPACT_ATOMS: atom_id res chain seq x y z
N MET A 1 76.70 -20.04 -30.01
CA MET A 1 76.03 -21.29 -29.62
C MET A 1 75.60 -21.18 -28.16
N LYS A 2 74.28 -21.15 -27.94
CA LYS A 2 73.48 -21.50 -26.74
C LYS A 2 72.21 -20.63 -26.76
N THR A 3 71.23 -21.17 -27.46
CA THR A 3 69.83 -20.74 -27.52
C THR A 3 69.15 -21.12 -26.20
N GLY A 4 68.55 -20.14 -25.51
CA GLY A 4 67.77 -20.36 -24.30
C GLY A 4 66.40 -19.71 -24.45
N SER A 5 65.42 -20.51 -24.87
CA SER A 5 64.02 -20.13 -25.05
C SER A 5 63.34 -19.86 -23.69
N GLN A 6 62.84 -18.64 -23.49
CA GLN A 6 61.96 -18.33 -22.36
C GLN A 6 60.50 -18.56 -22.80
N TRP A 7 59.85 -19.53 -22.16
CA TRP A 7 58.43 -19.79 -22.28
C TRP A 7 57.66 -18.84 -21.36
N ILE A 8 56.83 -17.99 -21.92
CA ILE A 8 55.83 -17.21 -21.18
C ILE A 8 54.61 -18.13 -20.97
N VAL A 9 54.42 -18.60 -19.74
CA VAL A 9 53.20 -19.27 -19.32
C VAL A 9 52.20 -18.18 -18.91
N ALA A 10 51.21 -17.93 -19.75
CA ALA A 10 50.09 -17.07 -19.43
C ALA A 10 49.11 -17.80 -18.50
N CYS A 11 49.10 -17.43 -17.21
CA CYS A 11 48.06 -17.84 -16.27
C CYS A 11 46.77 -17.06 -16.55
N PHE A 12 45.87 -17.64 -17.34
CA PHE A 12 44.47 -17.23 -17.36
C PHE A 12 43.78 -17.69 -16.07
N VAL A 13 43.57 -16.76 -15.14
CA VAL A 13 42.63 -16.97 -14.02
C VAL A 13 41.24 -16.61 -14.54
N LEU A 14 40.51 -17.64 -14.98
CA LEU A 14 39.08 -17.56 -15.26
C LEU A 14 38.34 -17.58 -13.92
N VAL A 15 37.97 -16.41 -13.41
CA VAL A 15 37.03 -16.30 -12.28
C VAL A 15 35.63 -16.54 -12.84
N CYS A 16 35.17 -17.80 -12.80
CA CYS A 16 33.78 -18.14 -12.99
C CYS A 16 32.98 -17.64 -11.78
N SER A 17 32.43 -16.43 -11.87
CA SER A 17 31.38 -15.97 -10.98
C SER A 17 30.10 -16.73 -11.30
N TYR A 18 29.87 -17.84 -10.60
CA TYR A 18 28.54 -18.45 -10.51
C TYR A 18 27.63 -17.48 -9.75
N ALA A 19 26.88 -16.67 -10.49
CA ALA A 19 25.67 -16.05 -9.97
C ALA A 19 24.66 -17.20 -9.73
N VAL A 20 24.58 -17.64 -8.47
CA VAL A 20 23.47 -18.47 -8.01
C VAL A 20 22.24 -17.56 -8.03
N PHE A 21 21.53 -17.55 -9.15
CA PHE A 21 20.13 -17.15 -9.14
C PHE A 21 19.41 -18.19 -8.31
N ALA A 22 19.16 -17.87 -7.04
CA ALA A 22 18.10 -18.51 -6.32
C ALA A 22 16.82 -18.19 -7.10
N GLU A 23 16.32 -19.16 -7.86
CA GLU A 23 14.94 -19.15 -8.30
C GLU A 23 14.11 -19.04 -7.03
N VAL A 24 13.65 -17.81 -6.72
CA VAL A 24 12.52 -17.63 -5.84
C VAL A 24 11.40 -18.37 -6.53
N ILE A 25 11.11 -19.58 -6.06
CA ILE A 25 9.91 -20.32 -6.41
C ILE A 25 8.76 -19.47 -5.89
N VAL A 26 8.33 -18.51 -6.70
CA VAL A 26 7.02 -17.89 -6.52
C VAL A 26 6.07 -19.06 -6.70
N PRO A 27 5.30 -19.46 -5.67
CA PRO A 27 4.34 -20.54 -5.84
C PRO A 27 3.50 -20.21 -7.06
N ASN A 28 3.45 -21.12 -8.02
CA ASN A 28 2.61 -21.02 -9.22
C ASN A 28 1.23 -20.53 -8.76
N VAL A 29 0.97 -19.24 -8.95
CA VAL A 29 -0.36 -18.67 -8.78
C VAL A 29 -1.12 -19.31 -9.93
N VAL A 30 -1.78 -20.43 -9.63
CA VAL A 30 -2.63 -21.15 -10.58
C VAL A 30 -3.53 -20.09 -11.20
N GLY A 31 -3.37 -19.89 -12.51
CA GLY A 31 -3.92 -18.75 -13.24
C GLY A 31 -5.33 -18.46 -12.76
N ASP A 32 -5.54 -17.23 -12.27
CA ASP A 32 -6.88 -16.80 -11.94
C ASP A 32 -7.73 -17.00 -13.22
N PRO A 33 -8.84 -17.77 -13.17
CA PRO A 33 -9.73 -17.92 -14.33
C PRO A 33 -10.24 -16.57 -14.88
N TYR A 34 -10.06 -15.47 -14.15
CA TYR A 34 -10.35 -14.12 -14.60
C TYR A 34 -9.20 -13.41 -15.36
N GLU A 35 -7.97 -13.93 -15.33
CA GLU A 35 -6.77 -13.25 -15.89
C GLU A 35 -6.38 -13.72 -17.29
N GLU A 36 -6.66 -14.97 -17.65
CA GLU A 36 -6.35 -15.49 -18.99
C GLU A 36 -7.27 -14.80 -20.03
N ASN A 37 -6.69 -13.86 -20.79
CA ASN A 37 -7.27 -13.12 -21.94
C ASN A 37 -8.00 -11.79 -21.66
N ARG A 38 -7.85 -11.16 -20.48
CA ARG A 38 -8.38 -9.80 -20.29
C ARG A 38 -7.35 -8.72 -20.61
N GLU A 39 -7.77 -7.74 -21.41
CA GLU A 39 -7.02 -6.50 -21.60
C GLU A 39 -6.94 -5.73 -20.27
N TYR A 40 -5.77 -5.19 -19.97
CA TYR A 40 -5.52 -4.35 -18.80
C TYR A 40 -4.87 -3.03 -19.23
N LEU A 41 -5.08 -1.99 -18.43
CA LEU A 41 -4.35 -0.74 -18.55
C LEU A 41 -3.06 -0.82 -17.73
N THR A 42 -1.98 -0.24 -18.24
CA THR A 42 -0.80 0.04 -17.42
C THR A 42 -0.86 1.47 -16.93
N ILE A 43 -1.06 1.66 -15.62
CA ILE A 43 -1.15 2.98 -15.00
C ILE A 43 -0.03 3.09 -13.96
N GLU A 44 0.91 4.01 -14.18
CA GLU A 44 2.08 4.20 -13.30
C GLU A 44 2.86 2.89 -13.03
N GLY A 45 2.88 1.98 -14.02
CA GLY A 45 3.51 0.66 -13.94
C GLY A 45 2.66 -0.45 -13.31
N PHE A 46 1.49 -0.15 -12.78
CA PHE A 46 0.56 -1.14 -12.24
C PHE A 46 -0.34 -1.72 -13.34
N LYS A 47 -0.66 -3.02 -13.21
CA LYS A 47 -1.71 -3.67 -14.00
C LYS A 47 -3.08 -3.31 -13.42
N VAL A 48 -3.91 -2.65 -14.22
CA VAL A 48 -5.27 -2.24 -13.83
C VAL A 48 -6.29 -2.85 -14.78
N TYR A 49 -7.03 -3.85 -14.28
CA TYR A 49 -8.14 -4.45 -15.00
C TYR A 49 -9.39 -3.60 -14.78
N VAL A 50 -9.96 -3.08 -15.85
CA VAL A 50 -11.17 -2.26 -15.80
C VAL A 50 -12.30 -2.98 -16.49
N LEU A 51 -13.33 -3.37 -15.74
CA LEU A 51 -14.49 -4.03 -16.32
C LEU A 51 -15.37 -3.04 -17.08
N PRO A 52 -15.98 -3.49 -18.20
CA PRO A 52 -16.99 -2.69 -18.87
C PRO A 52 -18.16 -2.45 -17.93
N VAL A 53 -18.85 -1.34 -18.13
CA VAL A 53 -20.11 -1.07 -17.45
C VAL A 53 -21.11 -2.16 -17.85
N GLN A 54 -21.66 -2.87 -16.87
CA GLN A 54 -22.66 -3.90 -17.16
C GLN A 54 -23.96 -3.27 -17.67
N GLN A 55 -24.51 -3.80 -18.77
CA GLN A 55 -25.71 -3.26 -19.45
C GLN A 55 -27.01 -3.25 -18.62
N TYR A 56 -27.01 -3.76 -17.39
CA TYR A 56 -28.20 -3.74 -16.55
C TYR A 56 -28.66 -2.30 -16.30
N SER A 57 -29.90 -2.01 -16.71
CA SER A 57 -30.55 -0.71 -16.56
C SER A 57 -30.79 -0.42 -15.08
N TRP A 58 -29.88 0.34 -14.47
CA TRP A 58 -29.97 0.68 -13.05
C TRP A 58 -30.38 2.13 -12.85
N ARG A 59 -31.56 2.31 -12.21
CA ARG A 59 -32.13 3.57 -11.67
C ARG A 59 -31.62 4.86 -12.33
N GLY A 60 -32.14 5.16 -13.53
CA GLY A 60 -32.09 6.50 -14.10
C GLY A 60 -30.74 6.97 -14.65
N TYR A 61 -29.66 6.17 -14.55
CA TYR A 61 -28.44 6.46 -15.26
C TYR A 61 -28.45 5.80 -16.64
N THR A 62 -28.14 6.58 -17.67
CA THR A 62 -27.88 6.04 -19.01
C THR A 62 -26.55 5.28 -19.03
N LEU A 63 -26.37 4.40 -20.02
CA LEU A 63 -25.08 3.73 -20.24
C LEU A 63 -23.96 4.75 -20.44
N GLU A 64 -24.23 5.84 -21.16
CA GLU A 64 -23.30 6.94 -21.39
C GLU A 64 -22.84 7.61 -20.08
N GLN A 65 -23.77 7.91 -19.16
CA GLN A 65 -23.42 8.50 -17.87
C GLN A 65 -22.56 7.56 -17.02
N ARG A 66 -22.82 6.24 -17.08
CA ARG A 66 -22.02 5.25 -16.35
C ARG A 66 -20.63 5.07 -16.96
N GLU A 67 -20.53 5.10 -18.29
CA GLU A 67 -19.23 5.11 -18.96
C GLU A 67 -18.43 6.36 -18.61
N ASP A 68 -19.06 7.53 -18.51
CA ASP A 68 -18.39 8.74 -18.04
C ASP A 68 -17.92 8.60 -16.58
N GLU A 69 -18.73 8.04 -15.68
CA GLU A 69 -18.30 7.72 -14.31
C GLU A 69 -17.12 6.73 -14.27
N ARG A 70 -17.12 5.70 -15.14
CA ARG A 70 -15.98 4.79 -15.30
C ARG A 70 -14.71 5.55 -15.70
N LEU A 71 -14.81 6.44 -16.69
CA LEU A 71 -13.67 7.24 -17.13
C LEU A 71 -13.18 8.21 -16.03
N ARG A 72 -14.09 8.80 -15.26
CA ARG A 72 -13.74 9.62 -14.07
C ARG A 72 -13.04 8.78 -13.00
N ALA A 73 -13.51 7.57 -12.74
CA ALA A 73 -12.89 6.65 -11.79
C ALA A 73 -11.46 6.29 -12.23
N ILE A 74 -11.24 5.97 -13.52
CA ILE A 74 -9.89 5.69 -14.06
C ILE A 74 -8.97 6.90 -13.86
N ARG A 75 -9.44 8.11 -14.19
CA ARG A 75 -8.66 9.35 -13.98
C ARG A 75 -8.31 9.55 -12.50
N LYS A 76 -9.24 9.25 -11.60
CA LYS A 76 -9.04 9.36 -10.16
C LYS A 76 -8.03 8.33 -9.64
N VAL A 77 -8.13 7.06 -10.03
CA VAL A 77 -7.13 6.04 -9.71
C VAL A 77 -5.75 6.43 -10.24
N THR A 78 -5.69 6.92 -11.48
CA THR A 78 -4.44 7.40 -12.08
C THR A 78 -3.80 8.50 -11.23
N SER A 79 -4.57 9.49 -10.79
CA SER A 79 -4.01 10.57 -9.97
C SER A 79 -3.55 10.08 -8.59
N GLN A 80 -4.29 9.17 -7.96
CA GLN A 80 -3.91 8.61 -6.66
C GLN A 80 -2.67 7.71 -6.75
N LEU A 81 -2.58 6.86 -7.79
CA LEU A 81 -1.39 6.04 -8.04
C LEU A 81 -0.16 6.90 -8.30
N LYS A 82 -0.30 7.97 -9.10
CA LYS A 82 0.80 8.90 -9.37
C LYS A 82 1.33 9.52 -8.08
N VAL A 83 0.42 9.91 -7.17
CA VAL A 83 0.80 10.43 -5.86
C VAL A 83 1.48 9.33 -5.02
N ALA A 84 0.90 8.14 -4.92
CA ALA A 84 1.48 7.02 -4.16
C ALA A 84 2.90 6.67 -4.65
N VAL A 85 3.09 6.55 -5.96
CA VAL A 85 4.41 6.29 -6.59
C VAL A 85 5.42 7.39 -6.30
N SER A 86 4.98 8.65 -6.20
CA SER A 86 5.87 9.77 -5.86
C SER A 86 6.27 9.83 -4.38
N LEU A 87 5.50 9.19 -3.50
CA LEU A 87 5.69 9.24 -2.05
C LEU A 87 6.41 8.01 -1.49
N LEU A 88 6.11 6.84 -2.03
CA LEU A 88 6.65 5.57 -1.55
C LEU A 88 8.11 5.35 -1.99
N PRO A 89 8.92 4.60 -1.22
CA PRO A 89 10.27 4.27 -1.64
C PRO A 89 10.29 3.45 -2.96
N PRO A 90 11.32 3.58 -3.81
CA PRO A 90 11.35 2.95 -5.12
C PRO A 90 11.24 1.42 -5.10
N ASP A 91 11.94 0.76 -4.17
CA ASP A 91 11.97 -0.71 -4.11
C ASP A 91 10.60 -1.30 -3.76
N PRO A 92 9.87 -0.85 -2.71
CA PRO A 92 8.48 -1.22 -2.48
C PRO A 92 7.56 -1.01 -3.68
N ILE A 93 7.72 0.12 -4.39
CA ILE A 93 6.90 0.39 -5.57
C ILE A 93 7.13 -0.66 -6.68
N ASN A 94 8.37 -1.05 -6.92
CA ASN A 94 8.70 -2.06 -7.94
C ASN A 94 8.13 -3.44 -7.58
N GLU A 95 8.21 -3.82 -6.31
CA GLU A 95 7.61 -5.05 -5.80
C GLU A 95 6.07 -5.02 -5.89
N LEU A 96 5.44 -3.90 -5.49
CA LEU A 96 3.99 -3.72 -5.59
C LEU A 96 3.51 -3.78 -7.05
N ARG A 97 4.21 -3.15 -8.00
CA ARG A 97 3.87 -3.23 -9.44
C ARG A 97 3.91 -4.66 -9.98
N THR A 98 4.79 -5.47 -9.42
CA THR A 98 5.02 -6.85 -9.87
C THR A 98 3.96 -7.80 -9.32
N ARG A 99 3.59 -7.64 -8.03
CA ARG A 99 2.72 -8.60 -7.33
C ARG A 99 1.30 -8.12 -7.09
N VAL A 100 1.05 -6.82 -7.16
CA VAL A 100 -0.27 -6.25 -6.88
C VAL A 100 -1.01 -5.91 -8.16
N ILE A 101 -2.22 -6.44 -8.25
CA ILE A 101 -3.15 -6.19 -9.35
C ILE A 101 -4.28 -5.29 -8.85
N LEU A 102 -4.59 -4.26 -9.62
CA LEU A 102 -5.76 -3.42 -9.36
C LEU A 102 -6.92 -3.91 -10.23
N TYR A 103 -8.07 -4.07 -9.61
CA TYR A 103 -9.29 -4.49 -10.26
C TYR A 103 -10.36 -3.42 -10.06
N MET A 104 -10.99 -3.01 -11.14
CA MET A 104 -11.99 -1.96 -11.17
C MET A 104 -13.27 -2.52 -11.78
N ASP A 105 -14.38 -2.43 -11.06
CA ASP A 105 -15.68 -2.87 -11.57
C ASP A 105 -16.84 -1.92 -11.17
N ASP A 106 -17.95 -2.03 -11.89
CA ASP A 106 -19.15 -1.23 -11.62
C ASP A 106 -20.17 -1.97 -10.74
N THR A 107 -19.75 -3.01 -10.02
CA THR A 107 -20.63 -3.69 -9.06
C THR A 107 -20.71 -2.85 -7.80
N CYS A 108 -21.92 -2.44 -7.42
CA CYS A 108 -22.16 -1.73 -6.16
C CYS A 108 -22.80 -2.69 -5.16
N GLU A 109 -22.35 -2.66 -3.90
CA GLU A 109 -23.12 -3.29 -2.83
C GLU A 109 -24.29 -2.38 -2.46
N TYR A 110 -25.46 -2.98 -2.25
CA TYR A 110 -26.64 -2.26 -1.80
C TYR A 110 -26.74 -2.42 -0.29
N GLY A 111 -26.60 -1.31 0.43
CA GLY A 111 -27.08 -1.26 1.81
C GLY A 111 -28.59 -1.51 1.84
N VAL A 112 -29.07 -2.08 2.95
CA VAL A 112 -30.50 -2.09 3.26
C VAL A 112 -30.96 -0.62 3.21
N PRO A 113 -32.01 -0.27 2.44
CA PRO A 113 -32.51 1.09 2.41
C PRO A 113 -32.81 1.56 3.84
N THR A 114 -32.11 2.59 4.32
CA THR A 114 -32.38 3.18 5.64
C THR A 114 -33.68 3.97 5.64
N GLU A 115 -34.16 4.35 4.45
CA GLU A 115 -35.46 5.00 4.22
C GLU A 115 -36.13 4.42 2.95
N PRO A 116 -37.48 4.35 2.89
CA PRO A 116 -38.20 4.00 1.67
C PRO A 116 -37.77 4.90 0.50
N GLY A 117 -37.22 4.30 -0.56
CA GLY A 117 -36.78 5.01 -1.76
C GLY A 117 -35.29 5.39 -1.79
N LYS A 118 -34.59 5.42 -0.64
CA LYS A 118 -33.13 5.72 -0.58
C LYS A 118 -32.32 4.42 -0.42
N THR A 119 -31.79 3.91 -1.52
CA THR A 119 -30.67 2.96 -1.46
C THR A 119 -29.39 3.77 -1.38
N VAL A 120 -28.64 3.62 -0.28
CA VAL A 120 -27.26 4.11 -0.22
C VAL A 120 -26.43 3.17 -1.09
N ARG A 121 -25.84 3.71 -2.17
CA ARG A 121 -24.73 3.04 -2.83
C ARG A 121 -23.56 3.18 -1.89
N THR A 122 -22.89 2.09 -1.58
CA THR A 122 -21.59 2.17 -0.93
C THR A 122 -20.57 1.69 -1.94
N GLY A 123 -19.69 2.61 -2.33
CA GLY A 123 -18.45 2.22 -2.99
C GLY A 123 -17.62 1.42 -2.00
N LYS A 124 -16.82 0.50 -2.51
CA LYS A 124 -15.81 -0.16 -1.71
C LYS A 124 -14.50 -0.15 -2.46
N VAL A 125 -13.51 0.48 -1.86
CA VAL A 125 -12.11 0.29 -2.21
C VAL A 125 -11.54 -0.57 -1.10
N TYR A 126 -10.99 -1.73 -1.45
CA TYR A 126 -10.51 -2.67 -0.45
C TYR A 126 -9.50 -3.65 -1.05
N TYR A 127 -8.52 -4.01 -0.25
CA TYR A 127 -7.65 -5.15 -0.50
C TYR A 127 -8.43 -6.44 -0.25
N SER A 128 -8.75 -7.18 -1.32
CA SER A 128 -9.79 -8.22 -1.33
C SER A 128 -9.24 -9.61 -1.00
N PRO A 129 -9.90 -10.39 -0.12
CA PRO A 129 -9.74 -11.83 -0.12
C PRO A 129 -10.35 -12.39 -1.41
N LEU A 130 -9.58 -13.14 -2.16
CA LEU A 130 -10.17 -14.19 -2.99
C LEU A 130 -10.15 -15.43 -2.11
N THR A 131 -11.24 -16.17 -2.08
CA THR A 131 -11.16 -17.56 -1.62
C THR A 131 -10.18 -18.26 -2.54
N SER A 132 -8.98 -18.59 -2.05
CA SER A 132 -8.11 -19.50 -2.77
C SER A 132 -8.83 -20.83 -2.94
N LYS A 133 -8.38 -21.66 -3.89
CA LYS A 133 -9.04 -22.96 -4.18
C LYS A 133 -9.18 -23.88 -2.95
N ASP A 134 -8.38 -23.64 -1.91
CA ASP A 134 -8.43 -24.34 -0.62
C ASP A 134 -9.48 -23.78 0.37
N GLY A 135 -10.26 -22.77 -0.03
CA GLY A 135 -11.25 -22.11 0.81
C GLY A 135 -10.68 -21.11 1.82
N SER A 136 -9.37 -20.87 1.82
CA SER A 136 -8.77 -19.85 2.68
C SER A 136 -8.97 -18.45 2.09
N ASN A 137 -9.41 -17.50 2.91
CA ASN A 137 -9.56 -16.09 2.53
C ASN A 137 -8.19 -15.40 2.52
N ARG A 138 -7.27 -15.84 1.66
CA ARG A 138 -6.00 -15.14 1.47
C ARG A 138 -6.24 -13.94 0.56
N LYS A 139 -5.81 -12.75 0.99
CA LYS A 139 -5.86 -11.57 0.13
C LYS A 139 -4.78 -11.75 -0.94
N LEU A 140 -5.16 -12.00 -2.20
CA LEU A 140 -4.23 -12.48 -3.23
C LEU A 140 -3.52 -11.33 -3.97
N GLY A 141 -2.94 -10.37 -3.25
CA GLY A 141 -2.27 -9.24 -3.90
C GLY A 141 -3.21 -8.40 -4.76
N ARG A 142 -4.49 -8.28 -4.38
CA ARG A 142 -5.49 -7.58 -5.17
C ARG A 142 -6.10 -6.40 -4.44
N VAL A 143 -6.01 -5.23 -5.07
CA VAL A 143 -6.76 -4.04 -4.68
C VAL A 143 -7.98 -3.93 -5.58
N THR A 144 -9.18 -3.99 -5.00
CA THR A 144 -10.44 -3.91 -5.73
C THR A 144 -11.10 -2.56 -5.49
N ILE A 145 -11.53 -1.91 -6.56
CA ILE A 145 -12.29 -0.66 -6.57
C ILE A 145 -13.65 -0.97 -7.21
N ARG A 146 -14.68 -0.97 -6.37
CA ARG A 146 -16.05 -1.26 -6.75
C ARG A 146 -16.88 0.00 -6.85
N CYS A 147 -17.85 -0.02 -7.76
CA CYS A 147 -18.84 1.02 -7.97
C CYS A 147 -18.19 2.35 -8.38
N TYR A 148 -18.00 2.56 -9.70
CA TYR A 148 -17.26 3.73 -10.21
C TYR A 148 -17.80 5.05 -9.69
N SER A 149 -19.12 5.20 -9.72
CA SER A 149 -19.80 6.40 -9.24
C SER A 149 -19.51 6.68 -7.76
N ALA A 150 -19.64 5.67 -6.90
CA ALA A 150 -19.34 5.84 -5.48
C ALA A 150 -17.86 6.13 -5.24
N PHE A 151 -16.95 5.45 -5.95
CA PHE A 151 -15.52 5.79 -5.88
C PHE A 151 -15.23 7.24 -6.27
N VAL A 152 -15.90 7.76 -7.30
CA VAL A 152 -15.74 9.15 -7.76
C VAL A 152 -16.26 10.15 -6.72
N HIS A 153 -17.44 9.90 -6.14
CA HIS A 153 -18.16 10.88 -5.30
C HIS A 153 -17.93 10.73 -3.79
N GLU A 154 -17.82 9.51 -3.27
CA GLU A 154 -17.78 9.23 -1.82
C GLU A 154 -16.36 9.23 -1.23
N TYR A 155 -15.35 9.05 -2.07
CA TYR A 155 -13.94 9.00 -1.63
C TYR A 155 -13.19 10.27 -2.05
N PRO A 156 -13.50 11.47 -1.53
CA PRO A 156 -12.71 12.67 -1.85
C PRO A 156 -11.27 12.55 -1.38
N TYR A 157 -11.01 11.59 -0.48
CA TYR A 157 -9.70 11.29 0.07
C TYR A 157 -8.72 10.78 -1.00
N LYS A 158 -7.61 11.51 -1.15
CA LYS A 158 -6.56 11.21 -2.14
C LYS A 158 -5.70 9.98 -1.79
N GLY A 159 -5.80 9.47 -0.56
CA GLY A 159 -4.93 8.39 -0.08
C GLY A 159 -5.58 7.01 -0.02
N ILE A 160 -6.81 6.82 -0.48
CA ILE A 160 -7.46 5.50 -0.38
C ILE A 160 -6.72 4.43 -1.19
N VAL A 161 -6.18 4.76 -2.38
CA VAL A 161 -5.35 3.79 -3.12
C VAL A 161 -4.04 3.49 -2.37
N LEU A 162 -3.41 4.48 -1.73
CA LEU A 162 -2.23 4.24 -0.90
C LEU A 162 -2.55 3.36 0.32
N HIS A 163 -3.70 3.59 0.95
CA HIS A 163 -4.20 2.78 2.06
C HIS A 163 -4.29 1.31 1.65
N GLU A 164 -4.92 1.00 0.51
CA GLU A 164 -5.02 -0.39 0.05
C GLU A 164 -3.68 -0.98 -0.39
N LEU A 165 -2.78 -0.18 -0.98
CA LEU A 165 -1.42 -0.62 -1.28
C LEU A 165 -0.64 -0.92 0.00
N ALA A 166 -0.89 -0.22 1.11
CA ALA A 166 -0.29 -0.51 2.39
C ALA A 166 -0.79 -1.85 2.97
N HIS A 167 -2.09 -2.15 2.81
CA HIS A 167 -2.61 -3.49 3.12
C HIS A 167 -1.92 -4.58 2.30
N ALA A 168 -1.75 -4.35 0.99
CA ALA A 168 -1.04 -5.29 0.12
C ALA A 168 0.43 -5.45 0.54
N TRP A 169 1.09 -4.36 0.92
CA TRP A 169 2.47 -4.37 1.39
C TRP A 169 2.62 -5.21 2.67
N HIS A 170 1.73 -4.95 3.64
CA HIS A 170 1.69 -5.66 4.91
C HIS A 170 1.54 -7.17 4.70
N ASP A 171 0.62 -7.59 3.86
CA ASP A 171 0.32 -8.99 3.61
C ASP A 171 1.44 -9.74 2.88
N LEU A 172 1.98 -9.13 1.81
CA LEU A 172 2.84 -9.84 0.87
C LEU A 172 4.34 -9.77 1.20
N PHE A 173 4.78 -8.72 1.88
CA PHE A 173 6.21 -8.41 2.00
C PHE A 173 6.71 -8.31 3.44
N LEU A 174 5.83 -8.06 4.42
CA LEU A 174 6.26 -8.04 5.80
C LEU A 174 6.37 -9.47 6.37
N PRO A 175 7.31 -9.71 7.30
CA PRO A 175 7.43 -11.01 7.96
C PRO A 175 6.09 -11.44 8.57
N ASN A 176 5.63 -12.63 8.18
CA ASN A 176 4.33 -13.22 8.56
C ASN A 176 3.08 -12.43 8.12
N GLY A 177 3.19 -11.54 7.13
CA GLY A 177 2.03 -10.85 6.57
C GLY A 177 1.27 -10.03 7.63
N PHE A 178 -0.07 -10.10 7.61
CA PHE A 178 -0.93 -9.50 8.65
C PHE A 178 -0.68 -10.02 10.08
N GLU A 179 0.01 -11.15 10.23
CA GLU A 179 0.41 -11.71 11.52
C GLU A 179 1.75 -11.14 12.02
N ASN A 180 2.24 -10.06 11.41
CA ASN A 180 3.46 -9.38 11.85
C ASN A 180 3.36 -8.93 13.32
N HIS A 181 4.12 -9.60 14.18
CA HIS A 181 4.07 -9.40 15.63
C HIS A 181 4.42 -7.97 16.08
N LYS A 182 5.28 -7.26 15.33
CA LYS A 182 5.71 -5.89 15.66
C LYS A 182 4.63 -4.87 15.37
N ILE A 183 3.95 -5.01 14.22
CA ILE A 183 2.80 -4.18 13.90
C ILE A 183 1.68 -4.43 14.91
N LYS A 184 1.40 -5.69 15.27
CA LYS A 184 0.39 -6.02 16.29
C LYS A 184 0.74 -5.43 17.66
N ALA A 185 1.98 -5.57 18.11
CA ALA A 185 2.41 -4.99 19.37
C ALA A 185 2.32 -3.46 19.38
N GLN A 186 2.75 -2.82 18.29
CA GLN A 186 2.66 -1.36 18.16
C GLN A 186 1.21 -0.87 18.08
N TYR A 187 0.33 -1.63 17.44
CA TYR A 187 -1.11 -1.37 17.41
C TYR A 187 -1.72 -1.42 18.81
N GLU A 188 -1.45 -2.46 19.59
CA GLU A 188 -1.98 -2.57 20.96
C GLU A 188 -1.43 -1.45 21.86
N TRP A 189 -0.13 -1.18 21.80
CA TRP A 189 0.46 -0.03 22.50
C TRP A 189 -0.20 1.29 22.09
N SER A 190 -0.43 1.50 20.79
CA SER A 190 -1.05 2.74 20.29
C SER A 190 -2.51 2.87 20.74
N LYS A 191 -3.25 1.77 20.84
CA LYS A 191 -4.62 1.79 21.38
C LYS A 191 -4.66 2.22 22.84
N GLU A 192 -3.69 1.77 23.63
CA GLU A 192 -3.57 2.13 25.05
C GLU A 192 -3.13 3.59 25.21
N CYS A 193 -2.15 4.04 24.41
CA CYS A 193 -1.54 5.36 24.56
C CYS A 193 -2.26 6.49 23.85
N LEU A 194 -2.90 6.22 22.71
CA LEU A 194 -3.59 7.25 21.92
C LEU A 194 -5.06 7.31 22.33
N HIS A 195 -5.33 8.16 23.32
CA HIS A 195 -6.68 8.51 23.72
C HIS A 195 -7.34 9.43 22.68
N SER A 196 -7.83 8.85 21.57
CA SER A 196 -8.76 9.56 20.68
C SER A 196 -10.18 9.51 21.27
N GLN A 197 -10.82 10.67 21.39
CA GLN A 197 -12.22 10.78 21.83
C GLN A 197 -13.22 10.24 20.78
N HIS A 198 -12.77 10.06 19.54
CA HIS A 198 -13.56 9.53 18.43
C HIS A 198 -13.13 8.12 18.05
N GLN A 199 -14.08 7.29 17.59
CA GLN A 199 -13.80 6.02 16.94
C GLN A 199 -13.05 6.30 15.63
N SER A 200 -11.72 6.19 15.67
CA SER A 200 -10.85 6.32 14.51
C SER A 200 -10.73 4.96 13.81
N TYR A 201 -10.74 4.96 12.47
CA TYR A 201 -10.76 3.73 11.68
C TYR A 201 -9.55 2.82 11.93
N TRP A 202 -8.39 3.41 12.25
CA TRP A 202 -7.17 2.69 12.62
C TRP A 202 -7.35 1.76 13.84
N LYS A 203 -8.36 1.99 14.70
CA LYS A 203 -8.66 1.15 15.88
C LYS A 203 -9.40 -0.15 15.54
N THR A 204 -9.74 -0.39 14.28
CA THR A 204 -10.46 -1.60 13.87
C THR A 204 -9.61 -2.86 14.01
N ASN A 205 -8.38 -2.85 13.49
CA ASN A 205 -7.41 -3.94 13.62
C ASN A 205 -5.99 -3.45 13.27
N ALA A 206 -4.99 -4.30 13.51
CA ALA A 206 -3.58 -3.98 13.24
C ALA A 206 -3.27 -3.70 11.76
N GLY A 207 -4.03 -4.28 10.83
CA GLY A 207 -3.93 -4.01 9.40
C GLY A 207 -4.37 -2.58 9.07
N GLU A 208 -5.56 -2.18 9.53
CA GLU A 208 -6.06 -0.81 9.36
C GLU A 208 -5.14 0.20 10.04
N PHE A 209 -4.62 -0.15 11.22
CA PHE A 209 -3.60 0.66 11.88
C PHE A 209 -2.39 0.91 10.98
N PHE A 210 -1.81 -0.14 10.39
CA PHE A 210 -0.66 0.01 9.52
C PHE A 210 -0.98 0.85 8.26
N ALA A 211 -2.15 0.62 7.64
CA ALA A 211 -2.56 1.35 6.44
C ALA A 211 -2.82 2.84 6.70
N GLU A 212 -3.51 3.17 7.79
CA GLU A 212 -3.75 4.54 8.23
C GLU A 212 -2.47 5.26 8.65
N MET A 213 -1.58 4.60 9.41
CA MET A 213 -0.29 5.18 9.79
C MET A 213 0.61 5.40 8.57
N SER A 214 0.58 4.50 7.59
CA SER A 214 1.29 4.68 6.31
C SER A 214 0.78 5.91 5.57
N CYS A 215 -0.54 6.08 5.50
CA CYS A 215 -1.14 7.28 4.91
C CYS A 215 -0.72 8.55 5.64
N ALA A 216 -0.81 8.58 6.98
CA ALA A 216 -0.39 9.70 7.81
C ALA A 216 1.08 10.08 7.56
N TYR A 217 1.96 9.07 7.52
CA TYR A 217 3.40 9.24 7.32
C TYR A 217 3.73 9.88 5.98
N PHE A 218 3.18 9.35 4.88
CA PHE A 218 3.54 9.75 3.53
C PHE A 218 2.83 11.02 3.07
N PHE A 219 1.54 11.19 3.38
CA PHE A 219 0.83 12.41 2.97
C PHE A 219 1.20 13.62 3.80
N ARG A 220 1.71 13.44 5.03
CA ARG A 220 2.12 14.52 5.94
C ARG A 220 1.09 15.65 6.09
N SER A 221 -0.19 15.37 5.80
CA SER A 221 -1.22 16.38 5.58
C SER A 221 -2.43 16.14 6.45
N LYS A 222 -3.03 17.25 6.91
CA LYS A 222 -4.33 17.32 7.59
C LYS A 222 -5.48 16.85 6.67
N ASP A 223 -5.18 16.62 5.40
CA ASP A 223 -6.11 16.15 4.37
C ASP A 223 -6.40 14.64 4.44
N VAL A 224 -5.77 13.92 5.38
CA VAL A 224 -6.15 12.53 5.71
C VAL A 224 -7.22 12.58 6.80
N PRO A 225 -8.52 12.41 6.46
CA PRO A 225 -9.55 12.30 7.47
C PRO A 225 -9.20 11.10 8.37
N HIS A 226 -9.31 11.27 9.68
CA HIS A 226 -9.06 10.24 10.71
C HIS A 226 -7.62 10.05 11.20
N THR A 227 -6.64 10.80 10.67
CA THR A 227 -5.32 10.92 11.31
C THR A 227 -5.26 12.26 12.02
N ASP A 228 -5.74 12.32 13.26
CA ASP A 228 -5.50 13.48 14.14
C ASP A 228 -3.97 13.59 14.30
N MET A 229 -3.35 14.48 13.52
CA MET A 229 -1.92 14.45 13.21
C MET A 229 -1.04 14.95 14.36
N SER A 230 -0.92 14.12 15.38
CA SER A 230 0.30 13.97 16.17
C SER A 230 0.69 12.49 16.14
N MET A 231 1.21 12.02 15.01
CA MET A 231 1.76 10.67 14.96
C MET A 231 3.03 10.65 15.80
N SER A 232 3.08 9.77 16.80
CA SER A 232 4.25 9.59 17.66
C SER A 232 5.50 9.25 16.84
N GLU A 233 6.68 9.63 17.34
CA GLU A 233 7.96 9.25 16.71
C GLU A 233 8.11 7.72 16.62
N LYS A 234 7.50 6.99 17.56
CA LYS A 234 7.45 5.52 17.55
C LYS A 234 6.68 4.97 16.35
N ASN A 235 5.50 5.54 16.05
CA ASN A 235 4.71 5.17 14.88
C ASN A 235 5.40 5.56 13.57
N LYS A 236 6.06 6.73 13.52
CA LYS A 236 6.89 7.14 12.36
C LYS A 236 8.02 6.16 12.10
N SER A 237 8.71 5.74 13.16
CA SER A 237 9.84 4.82 13.07
C SER A 237 9.39 3.44 12.59
N LEU A 238 8.28 2.91 13.12
CA LEU A 238 7.70 1.65 12.66
C LEU A 238 7.39 1.70 11.15
N VAL A 239 6.65 2.72 10.70
CA VAL A 239 6.26 2.84 9.29
C VAL A 239 7.49 2.98 8.40
N ASN A 240 8.47 3.81 8.78
CA ASN A 240 9.69 3.96 8.01
C ASN A 240 10.45 2.64 7.83
N LEU A 241 10.62 1.87 8.92
CA LEU A 241 11.28 0.57 8.88
C LEU A 241 10.50 -0.43 8.03
N ALA A 242 9.18 -0.48 8.19
CA ALA A 242 8.32 -1.41 7.46
C ALA A 242 8.35 -1.19 5.95
N TRP A 243 8.50 0.06 5.49
CA TRP A 243 8.58 0.38 4.06
C TRP A 243 10.00 0.35 3.48
N GLN A 244 11.06 0.56 4.28
CA GLN A 244 12.43 0.64 3.75
C GLN A 244 13.21 -0.67 3.87
N ASP A 245 13.00 -1.44 4.95
CA ASP A 245 13.82 -2.62 5.22
C ASP A 245 13.04 -3.64 6.06
N PRO A 246 12.05 -4.32 5.45
CA PRO A 246 11.21 -5.26 6.17
C PRO A 246 11.96 -6.43 6.85
N PRO A 247 13.10 -6.93 6.35
CA PRO A 247 13.94 -7.87 7.10
C PRO A 247 14.53 -7.28 8.39
N LYS A 248 14.77 -5.97 8.44
CA LYS A 248 15.29 -5.28 9.64
C LYS A 248 14.21 -4.84 10.64
N LEU A 249 12.93 -4.85 10.24
CA LEU A 249 11.96 -5.65 11.01
C LEU A 249 12.23 -5.81 12.51
N ASP A 250 12.58 -7.05 12.85
CA ASP A 250 13.81 -7.51 13.51
C ASP A 250 14.28 -6.70 14.72
N GLU A 251 14.76 -5.49 14.46
CA GLU A 251 15.44 -4.62 15.43
C GLU A 251 14.49 -3.64 16.12
N PHE A 252 13.26 -3.44 15.61
CA PHE A 252 12.27 -2.58 16.24
C PHE A 252 11.70 -3.22 17.52
N ASP A 253 11.93 -2.60 18.68
CA ASP A 253 11.35 -3.02 19.96
C ASP A 253 10.11 -2.16 20.31
N PRO A 254 8.88 -2.72 20.18
CA PRO A 254 7.66 -2.02 20.55
C PRO A 254 7.53 -1.81 22.07
N ALA A 255 8.36 -2.41 22.92
CA ALA A 255 8.31 -2.24 24.38
C ALA A 255 9.28 -1.16 24.91
N ALA A 256 10.26 -0.70 24.11
CA ALA A 256 11.35 0.19 24.53
C ALA A 256 10.95 1.64 24.91
N GLY A 257 9.66 1.95 25.00
CA GLY A 257 9.15 3.27 25.40
C GLY A 257 7.81 3.13 26.09
N GLY A 258 7.77 3.48 27.37
CA GLY A 258 6.54 3.50 28.16
C GLY A 258 5.50 4.45 27.58
N CYS A 259 4.26 4.30 28.02
CA CYS A 259 3.16 5.17 27.65
C CYS A 259 3.27 6.51 28.41
N THR A 260 4.22 7.35 28.05
CA THR A 260 4.33 8.70 28.63
C THR A 260 3.42 9.64 27.86
N ASP A 261 2.59 10.41 28.57
CA ASP A 261 1.64 11.36 28.00
C ASP A 261 2.36 12.35 27.07
N GLU A 262 2.21 12.19 25.75
CA GLU A 262 2.94 12.98 24.73
C GLU A 262 2.61 14.48 24.77
N ARG A 263 1.68 14.90 25.63
CA ARG A 263 1.40 16.31 25.91
C ARG A 263 2.62 17.08 26.45
N GLU A 264 3.63 16.42 27.02
CA GLU A 264 4.86 17.09 27.50
C GLU A 264 5.96 17.29 26.43
N LEU A 265 5.90 16.62 25.27
CA LEU A 265 7.01 16.62 24.30
C LEU A 265 6.87 17.61 23.12
N THR A 266 5.78 18.38 23.04
CA THR A 266 5.36 19.00 21.77
C THR A 266 5.92 20.38 21.41
N LEU A 267 6.85 20.97 22.16
CA LEU A 267 7.37 22.31 21.82
C LEU A 267 8.87 22.41 21.47
N ASN A 268 9.73 21.51 21.95
CA ASN A 268 11.19 21.73 21.85
C ASN A 268 11.93 20.92 20.78
N GLU A 269 11.33 19.87 20.21
CA GLU A 269 12.04 18.98 19.26
C GLU A 269 11.66 19.20 17.79
N SER A 270 10.45 19.69 17.52
CA SER A 270 10.00 20.01 16.16
C SER A 270 10.80 21.16 15.53
N GLU A 271 11.24 22.14 16.33
CA GLU A 271 12.09 23.25 15.86
C GLU A 271 13.50 22.80 15.49
N LYS A 272 14.07 21.82 16.20
CA LYS A 272 15.42 21.29 15.94
C LYS A 272 15.51 20.47 14.65
N PHE A 273 14.41 19.88 14.19
CA PHE A 273 14.39 19.08 12.96
C PHE A 273 14.23 19.95 11.70
N ILE A 274 13.51 21.08 11.80
CA ILE A 274 13.35 22.03 10.69
C ILE A 274 14.69 22.74 10.39
N ASP A 275 15.51 23.02 11.40
CA ASP A 275 16.77 23.73 11.23
C ASP A 275 17.86 22.90 10.53
N ARG A 276 17.87 21.57 10.70
CA ARG A 276 18.78 20.67 9.96
C ARG A 276 18.48 20.56 8.46
N LYS A 277 17.27 20.90 8.01
CA LYS A 277 16.94 20.92 6.58
C LYS A 277 17.26 22.24 5.89
N ARG A 278 17.33 23.36 6.64
CA ARG A 278 17.75 24.65 6.07
C ARG A 278 19.24 24.69 5.74
N SER A 279 20.09 23.94 6.45
CA SER A 279 21.52 23.86 6.13
C SER A 279 21.83 23.06 4.86
N TYR A 280 20.90 22.24 4.36
CA TYR A 280 21.10 21.42 3.15
C TYR A 280 20.59 22.06 1.86
N ILE A 281 19.84 23.16 1.93
CA ILE A 281 19.28 23.85 0.73
C ILE A 281 20.02 25.17 0.44
N GLY A 282 21.01 25.55 1.27
CA GLY A 282 21.80 26.78 1.12
C GLY A 282 23.20 26.60 0.50
N ALA A 283 23.50 25.45 -0.09
CA ALA A 283 24.81 25.18 -0.68
C ALA A 283 24.68 24.53 -2.07
N HIS A 284 24.06 25.25 -3.01
CA HIS A 284 24.34 25.19 -4.45
C HIS A 284 23.77 26.45 -5.13
#